data_AF-A0A822XZG8-F1
#
_entry.id   AF-A0A822XZG8-F1
#
_cell.length_a   1.000
_cell.length_b   1.000
_cell.length_c   1.000
_cell.angle_alpha   90.00
_cell.angle_beta   90.00
_cell.angle_gamma   90.00
#
_symmetry.space_group_name_H-M   'P 1'
#
loop_
_entity.id
_entity.type
_entity.pdbx_description
1 polymer ?
#
loop_
_entity_poly.entity_id
_entity_poly.type
_entity_poly.pdbx_seq_one_letter_code
_entity_poly.pdbx_strand_id
1 'polypeptide(L)'
;MYKVASPSKYLVITNVGTRHQARQEGMGPLGQSCIVFDISPINYTFEVQAMSAKKLPFVLPTVSTIGPQADDEAGLLKYAKLITPHDKLSSRIKELVQGIIEGETRVLAVSMTMEDTFRGTKEFKQKVFEKVQVELNQFSLLIYNANVKQLVDVPGHEYFSYLGQKTQMEAANQAKIDVVEAKMKGEIGAKLHEGQTLQNAAKIDAETRIISTQRQGEGKKEEIKVKTDVRIYENQKEADVAEVVAIREAELQREVERMNALTHTEKLRAELLSKANVEYETRVQEANWELYKKQRAVEAIQYEEKEAEAQKAIAEASFYARQQVANAELYAKKKEAEGTMVLAQVQGVYLQTLLEALGGNYSALRDYMMINGGIIQQLAKMEIVKAYLERERFGKI
;
A
#
# COMPACT_ATOMS: atom_id res chain seq x y z
N MET A 1 120.98 -1.56 -66.56
CA MET A 1 119.77 -0.75 -66.76
C MET A 1 118.92 -0.90 -65.50
N TYR A 2 118.64 0.18 -64.76
CA TYR A 2 117.83 0.13 -63.53
C TYR A 2 116.37 -0.10 -63.91
N LYS A 3 115.72 -1.10 -63.32
CA LYS A 3 114.29 -1.41 -63.56
C LYS A 3 113.53 -1.23 -62.25
N VAL A 4 112.50 -0.40 -62.30
CA VAL A 4 111.55 -0.17 -61.19
C VAL A 4 110.23 -0.82 -61.59
N ALA A 5 109.67 -1.66 -60.72
CA ALA A 5 108.36 -2.24 -60.94
C ALA A 5 107.25 -1.30 -60.47
N SER A 6 106.07 -1.38 -61.09
CA SER A 6 104.87 -0.67 -60.62
C SER A 6 104.46 -1.16 -59.21
N PRO A 7 103.68 -0.41 -58.43
CA PRO A 7 103.33 -0.77 -57.04
C PRO A 7 102.71 -2.16 -56.85
N SER A 8 102.06 -2.70 -57.89
CA SER A 8 101.46 -4.04 -57.89
C SER A 8 102.36 -5.14 -58.47
N LYS A 9 103.60 -4.81 -58.84
CA LYS A 9 104.51 -5.72 -59.55
C LYS A 9 105.80 -5.93 -58.76
N TYR A 10 106.32 -7.14 -58.81
CA TYR A 10 107.59 -7.52 -58.20
C TYR A 10 108.56 -8.06 -59.25
N LEU A 11 109.85 -7.87 -58.99
CA LEU A 11 110.96 -8.39 -59.78
C LEU A 11 111.57 -9.58 -59.05
N VAL A 12 111.60 -10.74 -59.69
CA VAL A 12 112.48 -11.83 -59.25
C VAL A 12 113.78 -11.74 -60.03
N ILE A 13 114.88 -11.57 -59.29
CA ILE A 13 116.23 -11.53 -59.84
C ILE A 13 116.89 -12.88 -59.56
N THR A 14 117.30 -13.56 -60.63
CA THR A 14 118.09 -14.79 -60.53
C THR A 14 119.56 -14.45 -60.73
N ASN A 15 120.31 -14.48 -59.62
CA ASN A 15 121.74 -14.24 -59.61
C ASN A 15 122.51 -15.50 -60.01
N VAL A 16 123.60 -15.34 -60.77
CA VAL A 16 124.53 -16.45 -61.05
C VAL A 16 125.27 -16.80 -59.75
N GLY A 17 124.96 -17.96 -59.16
CA GLY A 17 125.65 -18.50 -57.98
C GLY A 17 125.08 -18.14 -56.59
N THR A 18 124.03 -17.32 -56.47
CA THR A 18 123.36 -17.04 -55.18
C THR A 18 121.85 -17.24 -55.24
N ARG A 19 121.20 -17.31 -54.06
CA ARG A 19 119.75 -17.53 -53.91
C ARG A 19 118.95 -16.41 -54.59
N HIS A 20 117.85 -16.79 -55.24
CA HIS A 20 116.87 -15.88 -55.87
C HIS A 20 116.26 -14.92 -54.84
N GLN A 21 116.01 -13.67 -55.25
CA GLN A 21 115.41 -12.62 -54.39
C GLN A 21 114.24 -11.93 -55.11
N ALA A 22 113.20 -11.58 -54.36
CA ALA A 22 112.03 -10.83 -54.86
C ALA A 22 112.10 -9.38 -54.35
N ARG A 23 112.12 -8.39 -55.25
CA ARG A 23 112.25 -6.96 -54.91
C ARG A 23 111.36 -6.09 -55.79
N GLN A 24 110.94 -4.92 -55.31
CA GLN A 24 110.19 -3.93 -56.12
C GLN A 24 111.09 -3.09 -57.03
N GLU A 25 112.37 -2.98 -56.67
CA GLU A 25 113.39 -2.26 -57.43
C GLU A 25 114.70 -3.05 -57.47
N GLY A 26 115.41 -3.00 -58.59
CA GLY A 26 116.68 -3.70 -58.71
C GLY A 26 117.48 -3.35 -59.96
N MET A 27 118.81 -3.39 -59.82
CA MET A 27 119.74 -3.30 -60.93
C MET A 27 120.11 -4.72 -61.37
N GLY A 28 119.69 -5.13 -62.56
CA GLY A 28 120.21 -6.34 -63.19
C GLY A 28 121.61 -6.08 -63.75
N PRO A 29 122.68 -6.73 -63.27
CA PRO A 29 123.98 -6.75 -63.92
C PRO A 29 123.99 -7.74 -65.10
N LEU A 30 125.00 -7.64 -65.97
CA LEU A 30 125.19 -8.54 -67.11
C LEU A 30 125.20 -10.01 -66.64
N GLY A 31 124.30 -10.83 -67.20
CA GLY A 31 124.24 -12.28 -66.95
C GLY A 31 123.13 -12.76 -66.00
N GLN A 32 122.27 -11.87 -65.48
CA GLN A 32 121.15 -12.24 -64.61
C GLN A 32 119.80 -12.19 -65.31
N SER A 33 118.94 -13.19 -65.06
CA SER A 33 117.56 -13.23 -65.56
C SER A 33 116.62 -12.54 -64.58
N CYS A 34 115.87 -11.55 -65.07
CA CYS A 34 114.85 -10.82 -64.30
C CYS A 34 113.46 -11.11 -64.85
N ILE A 35 112.54 -11.57 -64.01
CA ILE A 35 111.13 -11.81 -64.37
C ILE A 35 110.26 -10.82 -63.59
N VAL A 36 109.38 -10.12 -64.29
CA VAL A 36 108.36 -9.24 -63.67
C VAL A 36 107.07 -10.02 -63.52
N PHE A 37 106.45 -9.98 -62.34
CA PHE A 37 105.14 -10.59 -62.12
C PHE A 37 104.21 -9.66 -61.35
N ASP A 38 102.91 -9.80 -61.59
CA ASP A 38 101.86 -9.05 -60.91
C ASP A 38 101.37 -9.83 -59.69
N ILE A 39 101.21 -9.12 -58.57
CA ILE A 39 100.71 -9.66 -57.31
C ILE A 39 99.26 -9.24 -57.01
N SER A 40 98.63 -8.49 -57.91
CA SER A 40 97.26 -8.02 -57.74
C SER A 40 96.32 -9.21 -57.55
N PRO A 41 95.46 -9.20 -56.52
CA PRO A 41 94.51 -10.28 -56.31
C PRO A 41 93.48 -10.31 -57.44
N ILE A 42 93.13 -11.51 -57.88
CA ILE A 42 92.23 -11.76 -59.00
C ILE A 42 90.92 -12.33 -58.46
N ASN A 43 89.80 -11.88 -59.02
CA ASN A 43 88.49 -12.43 -58.73
C ASN A 43 88.24 -13.67 -59.58
N TYR A 44 88.06 -14.81 -58.92
CA TYR A 44 87.72 -16.06 -59.55
C TYR A 44 86.28 -16.46 -59.24
N THR A 45 85.55 -16.87 -60.26
CA THR A 45 84.19 -17.39 -60.15
C THR A 45 84.21 -18.90 -60.40
N PHE A 46 83.68 -19.67 -59.46
CA PHE A 46 83.63 -21.12 -59.50
C PHE A 46 82.21 -21.61 -59.27
N GLU A 47 81.82 -22.67 -59.99
CA GLU A 47 80.57 -23.38 -59.78
C GLU A 47 80.90 -24.80 -59.35
N VAL A 48 80.98 -25.01 -58.03
CA VAL A 48 81.43 -26.28 -57.48
C VAL A 48 80.25 -27.22 -57.34
N GLN A 49 80.29 -28.36 -58.02
CA GLN A 49 79.30 -29.41 -57.87
C GLN A 49 79.70 -30.36 -56.74
N ALA A 50 78.80 -30.54 -55.77
CA ALA A 50 79.01 -31.39 -54.61
C ALA A 50 77.77 -32.24 -54.30
N MET A 51 77.95 -33.26 -53.45
CA MET A 51 76.86 -34.11 -52.96
C MET A 51 76.78 -34.01 -51.44
N SER A 52 75.57 -33.89 -50.92
CA SER A 52 75.31 -33.92 -49.47
C SER A 52 75.42 -35.32 -48.87
N ALA A 53 75.36 -35.42 -47.54
CA ALA A 53 75.30 -36.69 -46.81
C ALA A 53 74.17 -37.62 -47.29
N LYS A 54 73.03 -37.05 -47.74
CA LYS A 54 71.87 -37.80 -48.27
C LYS A 54 71.97 -38.09 -49.77
N LYS A 55 73.15 -37.91 -50.38
CA LYS A 55 73.39 -38.07 -51.83
C LYS A 55 72.56 -37.16 -52.73
N LEU A 56 72.11 -36.01 -52.21
CA LEU A 56 71.48 -34.99 -53.04
C LEU A 56 72.55 -34.10 -53.67
N PRO A 57 72.59 -33.97 -55.01
CA PRO A 57 73.56 -33.13 -55.70
C PRO A 57 73.15 -31.66 -55.62
N PHE A 58 74.15 -30.76 -55.52
CA PHE A 58 73.93 -29.32 -55.53
C PHE A 58 75.12 -28.58 -56.14
N VAL A 59 74.88 -27.35 -56.55
CA VAL A 59 75.89 -26.41 -57.05
C VAL A 59 76.13 -25.31 -56.02
N LEU A 60 77.39 -25.08 -55.71
CA LEU A 60 77.88 -24.00 -54.86
C LEU A 60 78.55 -22.92 -55.72
N PRO A 61 77.80 -21.90 -56.17
CA PRO A 61 78.38 -20.77 -56.87
C PRO A 61 79.16 -19.87 -55.90
N THR A 62 80.47 -19.79 -56.10
CA THR A 62 81.41 -19.08 -55.23
C THR A 62 82.22 -18.07 -56.03
N VAL A 63 82.42 -16.89 -55.45
CA VAL A 63 83.32 -15.86 -55.97
C VAL A 63 84.38 -15.61 -54.91
N SER A 64 85.64 -15.83 -55.25
CA SER A 64 86.76 -15.64 -54.32
C SER A 64 87.82 -14.76 -54.94
N THR A 65 88.30 -13.79 -54.16
CA THR A 65 89.40 -12.90 -54.49
C THR A 65 90.68 -13.51 -53.95
N ILE A 66 91.53 -14.02 -54.83
CA ILE A 66 92.72 -14.80 -54.46
C ILE A 66 93.95 -14.15 -55.10
N GLY A 67 95.02 -14.05 -54.33
CA GLY A 67 96.30 -13.52 -54.80
C GLY A 67 97.46 -14.00 -53.95
N PRO A 68 98.71 -13.77 -54.38
CA PRO A 68 99.86 -14.07 -53.54
C PRO A 68 99.87 -13.21 -52.28
N GLN A 69 100.49 -13.74 -51.21
CA GLN A 69 100.69 -12.99 -49.97
C GLN A 69 101.79 -11.95 -50.17
N ALA A 70 101.43 -10.66 -50.12
CA ALA A 70 102.36 -9.55 -50.37
C ALA A 70 103.39 -9.35 -49.24
N ASP A 71 103.06 -9.75 -48.02
CA ASP A 71 103.86 -9.50 -46.82
C ASP A 71 104.98 -10.55 -46.59
N ASP A 72 104.98 -11.65 -47.35
CA ASP A 72 105.97 -12.73 -47.22
C ASP A 72 106.88 -12.81 -48.45
N GLU A 73 108.15 -12.38 -48.29
CA GLU A 73 109.17 -12.45 -49.35
C GLU A 73 109.43 -13.90 -49.80
N ALA A 74 109.38 -14.87 -48.88
CA ALA A 74 109.55 -16.28 -49.21
C ALA A 74 108.36 -16.82 -50.01
N GLY A 75 107.15 -16.37 -49.68
CA GLY A 75 105.92 -16.69 -50.39
C GLY A 75 105.88 -16.12 -51.81
N LEU A 76 106.30 -14.85 -51.97
CA LEU A 76 106.45 -14.22 -53.29
C LEU A 76 107.45 -14.97 -54.17
N LEU A 77 108.55 -15.45 -53.59
CA LEU A 77 109.53 -16.25 -54.32
C LEU A 77 108.99 -17.63 -54.73
N LYS A 78 108.21 -18.29 -53.87
CA LYS A 78 107.53 -19.55 -54.20
C LYS A 78 106.52 -19.36 -55.32
N TYR A 79 105.69 -18.32 -55.24
CA TYR A 79 104.75 -17.94 -56.29
C TYR A 79 105.47 -17.72 -57.62
N ALA A 80 106.55 -16.93 -57.61
CA ALA A 80 107.34 -16.67 -58.81
C ALA A 80 107.98 -17.91 -59.43
N LYS A 81 108.40 -18.88 -58.61
CA LYS A 81 109.00 -20.14 -59.09
C LYS A 81 107.97 -21.12 -59.65
N LEU A 82 106.82 -21.24 -58.99
CA LEU A 82 105.83 -22.28 -59.28
C LEU A 82 104.80 -21.86 -60.33
N ILE A 83 104.54 -20.55 -60.45
CA ILE A 83 103.37 -20.03 -61.15
C ILE A 83 103.73 -19.11 -62.33
N THR A 84 104.70 -18.21 -62.16
CA THR A 84 105.10 -17.21 -63.18
C THR A 84 105.76 -17.71 -64.49
N PRO A 85 106.45 -18.86 -64.59
CA PRO A 85 107.24 -19.19 -65.78
C PRO A 85 106.49 -19.44 -67.11
N HIS A 86 105.15 -19.32 -67.17
CA HIS A 86 104.37 -19.78 -68.32
C HIS A 86 103.32 -18.76 -68.80
N ASP A 87 103.24 -18.58 -70.12
CA ASP A 87 102.27 -17.73 -70.86
C ASP A 87 100.78 -18.08 -70.63
N LYS A 88 100.49 -19.17 -69.90
CA LYS A 88 99.14 -19.65 -69.53
C LYS A 88 98.81 -19.41 -68.04
N LEU A 89 99.37 -18.34 -67.47
CA LEU A 89 99.30 -17.97 -66.05
C LEU A 89 97.86 -17.95 -65.49
N SER A 90 96.89 -17.43 -66.25
CA SER A 90 95.51 -17.28 -65.78
C SER A 90 94.73 -18.59 -65.73
N SER A 91 94.95 -19.52 -66.67
CA SER A 91 94.20 -20.78 -66.71
C SER A 91 94.73 -21.80 -65.71
N ARG A 92 96.05 -21.92 -65.56
CA ARG A 92 96.67 -22.91 -64.66
C ARG A 92 96.41 -22.60 -63.19
N ILE A 93 96.50 -21.33 -62.78
CA ILE A 93 96.13 -20.92 -61.41
C ILE A 93 94.64 -21.16 -61.19
N LYS A 94 93.80 -20.83 -62.18
CA LYS A 94 92.36 -21.04 -62.08
C LYS A 94 92.04 -22.53 -61.91
N GLU A 95 92.65 -23.43 -62.68
CA GLU A 95 92.50 -24.88 -62.56
C GLU A 95 92.98 -25.41 -61.20
N LEU A 96 94.13 -24.93 -60.71
CA LEU A 96 94.67 -25.31 -59.41
C LEU A 96 93.73 -24.90 -58.26
N VAL A 97 93.35 -23.62 -58.24
CA VAL A 97 92.46 -23.06 -57.21
C VAL A 97 91.09 -23.72 -57.29
N GLN A 98 90.56 -23.93 -58.50
CA GLN A 98 89.30 -24.64 -58.71
C GLN A 98 89.38 -26.07 -58.16
N GLY A 99 90.44 -26.82 -58.47
CA GLY A 99 90.61 -28.19 -57.99
C GLY A 99 90.68 -28.29 -56.47
N ILE A 100 91.37 -27.37 -55.80
CA ILE A 100 91.46 -27.32 -54.33
C ILE A 100 90.08 -27.01 -53.72
N ILE A 101 89.40 -25.97 -54.22
CA ILE A 101 88.07 -25.58 -53.70
C ILE A 101 87.07 -26.70 -53.94
N GLU A 102 87.05 -27.31 -55.13
CA GLU A 102 86.16 -28.43 -55.45
C GLU A 102 86.42 -29.65 -54.55
N GLY A 103 87.68 -30.01 -54.34
CA GLY A 103 88.08 -31.12 -53.48
C GLY A 103 87.61 -30.93 -52.04
N GLU A 104 87.98 -29.81 -51.41
CA GLU A 104 87.66 -29.54 -50.01
C GLU A 104 86.16 -29.32 -49.77
N THR A 105 85.48 -28.64 -50.72
CA THR A 105 84.03 -28.47 -50.66
C THR A 105 83.33 -29.82 -50.73
N ARG A 106 83.78 -30.75 -51.57
CA ARG A 106 83.19 -32.09 -51.69
C ARG A 106 83.35 -32.88 -50.40
N VAL A 107 84.51 -32.83 -49.76
CA VAL A 107 84.77 -33.52 -48.48
C VAL A 107 83.82 -33.00 -47.39
N LEU A 108 83.62 -31.68 -47.30
CA LEU A 108 82.74 -31.08 -46.29
C LEU A 108 81.25 -31.32 -46.59
N ALA A 109 80.85 -31.21 -47.86
CA ALA A 109 79.48 -31.44 -48.30
C ALA A 109 78.97 -32.84 -47.94
N VAL A 110 79.81 -33.87 -48.07
CA VAL A 110 79.47 -35.26 -47.73
C VAL A 110 79.16 -35.43 -46.25
N SER A 111 79.75 -34.61 -45.37
CA SER A 111 79.56 -34.70 -43.92
C SER A 111 78.33 -33.96 -43.38
N MET A 112 77.67 -33.15 -44.20
CA MET A 112 76.58 -32.26 -43.78
C MET A 112 75.25 -32.58 -44.50
N THR A 113 74.15 -32.26 -43.83
CA THR A 113 72.82 -32.32 -44.45
C THR A 113 72.58 -31.10 -45.34
N MET A 114 71.69 -31.23 -46.33
CA MET A 114 71.34 -30.10 -47.20
C MET A 114 70.71 -28.96 -46.41
N GLU A 115 69.87 -29.30 -45.43
CA GLU A 115 69.18 -28.33 -44.59
C GLU A 115 70.15 -27.54 -43.71
N ASP A 116 71.18 -28.20 -43.15
CA ASP A 116 72.24 -27.54 -42.39
C ASP A 116 73.17 -26.72 -43.27
N THR A 117 73.42 -27.17 -44.51
CA THR A 117 74.20 -26.40 -45.49
C THR A 117 73.46 -25.13 -45.92
N PHE A 118 72.13 -25.21 -46.06
CA PHE A 118 71.26 -24.07 -46.44
C PHE A 118 71.06 -23.07 -45.29
N ARG A 119 70.75 -23.56 -44.09
CA ARG A 119 70.52 -22.74 -42.89
C ARG A 119 71.82 -22.20 -42.29
N GLY A 120 72.86 -23.03 -42.28
CA GLY A 120 74.18 -22.75 -41.72
C GLY A 120 75.18 -22.23 -42.75
N THR A 121 74.74 -21.48 -43.77
CA THR A 121 75.62 -20.98 -44.84
C THR A 121 76.84 -20.21 -44.32
N LYS A 122 76.78 -19.57 -43.14
CA LYS A 122 77.95 -18.91 -42.54
C LYS A 122 78.99 -19.90 -42.02
N GLU A 123 78.57 -20.90 -41.23
CA GLU A 123 79.49 -21.91 -40.68
C GLU A 123 80.06 -22.81 -41.76
N PHE A 124 79.25 -23.18 -42.74
CA PHE A 124 79.70 -23.94 -43.90
C PHE A 124 80.77 -23.16 -44.69
N LYS A 125 80.51 -21.87 -44.99
CA LYS A 125 81.50 -20.99 -45.64
C LYS A 125 82.82 -20.97 -44.88
N GLN A 126 82.77 -20.72 -43.59
CA GLN A 126 83.97 -20.62 -42.77
C GLN A 126 84.78 -21.92 -42.79
N LYS A 127 84.14 -23.06 -42.54
CA LYS A 127 84.81 -24.38 -42.55
C LYS A 127 85.43 -24.72 -43.91
N VAL A 128 84.74 -24.41 -45.01
CA VAL A 128 85.26 -24.64 -46.37
C VAL A 128 86.49 -23.78 -46.62
N PHE A 129 86.42 -22.47 -46.39
CA PHE A 129 87.53 -21.58 -46.70
C PHE A 129 88.72 -21.74 -45.75
N GLU A 130 88.51 -22.12 -44.49
CA GLU A 130 89.61 -22.45 -43.58
C GLU A 130 90.44 -23.62 -44.10
N LYS A 131 89.79 -24.70 -44.58
CA LYS A 131 90.50 -25.86 -45.17
C LYS A 131 91.15 -25.51 -46.50
N VAL A 132 90.43 -24.81 -47.37
CA VAL A 132 90.99 -24.35 -48.66
C VAL A 132 92.21 -23.45 -48.44
N GLN A 133 92.19 -22.58 -47.44
CA GLN A 133 93.32 -21.69 -47.14
C GLN A 133 94.57 -22.49 -46.73
N VAL A 134 94.43 -23.59 -45.99
CA VAL A 134 95.56 -24.47 -45.63
C VAL A 134 96.23 -25.06 -46.88
N GLU A 135 95.46 -25.48 -47.86
CA GLU A 135 95.98 -26.00 -49.14
C GLU A 135 96.59 -24.88 -50.00
N LEU A 136 95.95 -23.72 -50.08
CA LEU A 136 96.45 -22.56 -50.85
C LEU A 136 97.75 -21.98 -50.27
N ASN A 137 97.96 -22.07 -48.96
CA ASN A 137 99.19 -21.64 -48.29
C ASN A 137 100.44 -22.37 -48.83
N GLN A 138 100.31 -23.63 -49.29
CA GLN A 138 101.41 -24.39 -49.89
C GLN A 138 101.95 -23.71 -51.16
N PHE A 139 101.06 -23.03 -51.89
CA PHE A 139 101.35 -22.26 -53.09
C PHE A 139 101.57 -20.76 -52.82
N SER A 140 101.57 -20.36 -51.54
CA SER A 140 101.69 -18.96 -51.11
C SER A 140 100.58 -18.05 -51.65
N LEU A 141 99.37 -18.61 -51.77
CA LEU A 141 98.15 -17.91 -52.16
C LEU A 141 97.26 -17.65 -50.95
N LEU A 142 96.68 -16.46 -50.90
CA LEU A 142 95.79 -15.99 -49.85
C LEU A 142 94.40 -15.67 -50.42
N ILE A 143 93.36 -16.12 -49.73
CA ILE A 143 91.99 -15.69 -49.97
C ILE A 143 91.77 -14.36 -49.26
N TYR A 144 91.69 -13.26 -50.01
CA TYR A 144 91.40 -11.94 -49.48
C TYR A 144 89.90 -11.77 -49.18
N ASN A 145 89.05 -12.36 -50.02
CA ASN A 145 87.61 -12.33 -49.85
C ASN A 145 87.02 -13.61 -50.45
N ALA A 146 86.01 -14.18 -49.79
CA ALA A 146 85.21 -15.23 -50.36
C ALA A 146 83.72 -14.97 -50.12
N ASN A 147 82.97 -14.93 -51.22
CA ASN A 147 81.52 -14.82 -51.21
C ASN A 147 80.89 -16.05 -51.85
N VAL A 148 80.02 -16.70 -51.10
CA VAL A 148 79.22 -17.82 -51.58
C VAL A 148 77.81 -17.33 -51.84
N LYS A 149 77.35 -17.48 -53.08
CA LYS A 149 75.97 -17.19 -53.50
C LYS A 149 75.02 -18.27 -52.97
N GLN A 150 73.74 -18.11 -53.23
CA GLN A 150 72.73 -19.12 -52.86
C GLN A 150 73.03 -20.45 -53.54
N LEU A 151 72.86 -21.55 -52.80
CA LEU A 151 72.96 -22.91 -53.33
C LEU A 151 71.91 -23.10 -54.43
N VAL A 152 72.31 -23.73 -55.52
CA VAL A 152 71.43 -23.98 -56.68
C VAL A 152 71.33 -25.49 -56.88
N ASP A 153 70.14 -25.96 -57.25
CA ASP A 153 69.96 -27.35 -57.62
C ASP A 153 70.72 -27.65 -58.93
N VAL A 154 71.22 -28.88 -59.06
CA VAL A 154 71.72 -29.36 -60.35
C VAL A 154 70.54 -29.49 -61.32
N PRO A 155 70.69 -29.14 -62.62
CA PRO A 155 69.63 -29.31 -63.60
C PRO A 155 69.01 -30.71 -63.56
N GLY A 156 67.68 -30.80 -63.41
CA GLY A 156 66.93 -32.05 -63.23
C GLY A 156 66.56 -32.37 -61.78
N HIS A 157 67.05 -31.59 -60.81
CA HIS A 157 66.62 -31.62 -59.41
C HIS A 157 65.99 -30.28 -59.02
N GLU A 158 64.99 -30.31 -58.13
CA GLU A 158 64.23 -29.12 -57.70
C GLU A 158 64.12 -29.04 -56.17
N TYR A 159 65.08 -29.61 -55.45
CA TYR A 159 65.00 -29.76 -54.00
C TYR A 159 64.99 -28.40 -53.28
N PHE A 160 65.86 -27.45 -53.65
CA PHE A 160 65.87 -26.11 -53.03
C PHE A 160 64.63 -25.30 -53.37
N SER A 161 64.09 -25.46 -54.57
CA SER A 161 62.81 -24.85 -54.97
C SER A 161 61.66 -25.32 -54.06
N TYR A 162 61.52 -26.65 -53.89
CA TYR A 162 60.50 -27.20 -53.01
C TYR A 162 60.76 -26.90 -51.53
N LEU A 163 62.01 -26.91 -51.08
CA LEU A 163 62.37 -26.55 -49.71
C LEU A 163 62.02 -25.09 -49.42
N GLY A 164 62.32 -24.17 -50.34
CA GLY A 164 61.95 -22.76 -50.22
C GLY A 164 60.43 -22.56 -50.14
N GLN A 165 59.66 -23.24 -51.00
CA GLN A 165 58.20 -23.22 -50.94
C GLN A 165 57.68 -23.78 -49.61
N LYS A 166 58.22 -24.92 -49.15
CA LYS A 166 57.84 -25.54 -47.87
C LYS A 166 58.09 -24.60 -46.70
N THR A 167 59.26 -23.98 -46.61
CA THR A 167 59.59 -23.03 -45.54
C THR A 167 58.70 -21.78 -45.59
N GLN A 168 58.38 -21.26 -46.77
CA GLN A 168 57.43 -20.15 -46.92
C GLN A 168 56.02 -20.55 -46.47
N MET A 169 55.54 -21.74 -46.84
CA MET A 169 54.24 -22.25 -46.42
C MET A 169 54.20 -22.53 -44.91
N GLU A 170 55.25 -23.09 -44.33
CA GLU A 170 55.38 -23.30 -42.88
C GLU A 170 55.33 -21.97 -42.12
N ALA A 171 56.09 -20.96 -42.55
CA ALA A 171 56.05 -19.63 -41.95
C ALA A 171 54.67 -18.96 -42.09
N ALA A 172 54.04 -19.07 -43.26
CA ALA A 172 52.70 -18.54 -43.49
C ALA A 172 51.64 -19.26 -42.64
N ASN A 173 51.75 -20.58 -42.49
CA ASN A 173 50.83 -21.36 -41.66
C ASN A 173 51.04 -21.06 -40.17
N GLN A 174 52.28 -20.92 -39.71
CA GLN A 174 52.57 -20.51 -38.34
C GLN A 174 51.97 -19.12 -38.05
N ALA A 175 52.19 -18.15 -38.94
CA ALA A 175 51.60 -16.82 -38.80
C ALA A 175 50.05 -16.87 -38.77
N LYS A 176 49.42 -17.75 -39.56
CA LYS A 176 47.97 -17.97 -39.50
C LYS A 176 47.53 -18.54 -38.17
N ILE A 177 48.26 -19.52 -37.62
CA ILE A 177 47.98 -20.11 -36.31
C ILE A 177 48.06 -19.03 -35.23
N ASP A 178 49.13 -18.23 -35.22
CA ASP A 178 49.34 -17.17 -34.23
C ASP A 178 48.21 -16.10 -34.29
N VAL A 179 47.75 -15.74 -35.50
CA VAL A 179 46.62 -14.81 -35.68
C VAL A 179 45.30 -15.41 -35.18
N VAL A 180 45.05 -16.69 -35.44
CA VAL A 180 43.82 -17.38 -34.98
C VAL A 180 43.83 -17.50 -33.45
N GLU A 181 44.95 -17.86 -32.84
CA GLU A 181 45.09 -17.92 -31.38
C GLU A 181 44.91 -16.54 -30.74
N ALA A 182 45.52 -15.50 -31.31
CA ALA A 182 45.36 -14.13 -30.84
C ALA A 182 43.89 -13.67 -30.92
N LYS A 183 43.19 -13.97 -32.03
CA LYS A 183 41.75 -13.70 -32.16
C LYS A 183 40.93 -14.47 -31.14
N MET A 184 41.18 -15.77 -30.97
CA MET A 184 40.48 -16.60 -29.99
C MET A 184 40.64 -16.04 -28.58
N LYS A 185 41.87 -15.65 -28.19
CA LYS A 185 42.16 -15.03 -26.89
C LYS A 185 41.45 -13.67 -26.74
N GLY A 186 41.44 -12.87 -27.80
CA GLY A 186 40.72 -11.60 -27.84
C GLY A 186 39.20 -11.76 -27.67
N GLU A 187 38.59 -12.70 -28.40
CA GLU A 187 37.16 -13.00 -28.32
C GLU A 187 36.76 -13.57 -26.95
N ILE A 188 37.57 -14.50 -26.40
CA ILE A 188 37.36 -15.01 -25.03
C ILE A 188 37.44 -13.86 -24.03
N GLY A 189 38.47 -13.01 -24.12
CA GLY A 189 38.61 -11.84 -23.25
C GLY A 189 37.42 -10.89 -23.33
N ALA A 190 36.95 -10.58 -24.55
CA ALA A 190 35.78 -9.74 -24.79
C ALA A 190 34.51 -10.32 -24.15
N LYS A 191 34.22 -11.62 -24.38
CA LYS A 191 33.05 -12.29 -23.79
C LYS A 191 33.14 -12.40 -22.27
N LEU A 192 34.35 -12.58 -21.72
CA LEU A 192 34.56 -12.66 -20.27
C LEU A 192 34.30 -11.29 -19.62
N HIS A 193 34.76 -10.21 -20.23
CA HIS A 193 34.43 -8.84 -19.80
C HIS A 193 32.94 -8.51 -19.93
N GLU A 194 32.30 -8.92 -21.02
CA GLU A 194 30.85 -8.77 -21.20
C GLU A 194 30.08 -9.54 -20.13
N GLY A 195 30.44 -10.79 -19.86
CA GLY A 195 29.87 -11.62 -18.81
C GLY A 195 30.06 -11.01 -17.40
N GLN A 196 31.25 -10.47 -17.10
CA GLN A 196 31.50 -9.74 -15.86
C GLN A 196 30.64 -8.47 -15.75
N THR A 197 30.49 -7.73 -16.85
CA THR A 197 29.68 -6.51 -16.89
C THR A 197 28.22 -6.84 -16.63
N LEU A 198 27.69 -7.89 -17.24
CA LEU A 198 26.34 -8.40 -17.00
C LEU A 198 26.15 -8.86 -15.55
N GLN A 199 27.10 -9.60 -14.98
CA GLN A 199 27.03 -10.02 -13.58
C GLN A 199 27.06 -8.83 -12.62
N ASN A 200 27.92 -7.84 -12.87
CA ASN A 200 28.00 -6.63 -12.05
C ASN A 200 26.73 -5.80 -12.17
N ALA A 201 26.18 -5.64 -13.38
CA ALA A 201 24.90 -4.97 -13.58
C ALA A 201 23.76 -5.68 -12.83
N ALA A 202 23.71 -7.01 -12.87
CA ALA A 202 22.71 -7.79 -12.14
C ALA A 202 22.87 -7.66 -10.62
N LYS A 203 24.10 -7.62 -10.10
CA LYS A 203 24.36 -7.36 -8.66
C LYS A 203 23.91 -5.95 -8.26
N ILE A 204 24.25 -4.94 -9.06
CA ILE A 204 23.84 -3.55 -8.81
C ILE A 204 22.32 -3.42 -8.85
N ASP A 205 21.63 -4.05 -9.81
CA ASP A 205 20.16 -4.02 -9.89
C ASP A 205 19.53 -4.69 -8.65
N ALA A 206 20.05 -5.84 -8.23
CA ALA A 206 19.60 -6.51 -7.02
C ALA A 206 19.82 -5.65 -5.76
N GLU A 207 21.00 -5.06 -5.59
CA GLU A 207 21.30 -4.14 -4.48
C GLU A 207 20.41 -2.90 -4.52
N THR A 208 20.21 -2.31 -5.70
CA THR A 208 19.33 -1.15 -5.90
C THR A 208 17.90 -1.48 -5.48
N ARG A 209 17.40 -2.67 -5.86
CA ARG A 209 16.06 -3.13 -5.51
C ARG A 209 15.91 -3.38 -4.01
N ILE A 210 16.94 -3.92 -3.35
CA ILE A 210 16.97 -4.08 -1.89
C ILE A 210 16.92 -2.72 -1.21
N ILE A 211 17.78 -1.77 -1.61
CA ILE A 211 17.81 -0.41 -1.04
C ILE A 211 16.49 0.31 -1.26
N SER A 212 15.89 0.21 -2.45
CA SER A 212 14.59 0.84 -2.73
C SER A 212 13.47 0.23 -1.87
N THR A 213 13.49 -1.08 -1.65
CA THR A 213 12.51 -1.78 -0.82
C THR A 213 12.68 -1.40 0.65
N GLN A 214 13.92 -1.30 1.13
CA GLN A 214 14.24 -0.86 2.49
C GLN A 214 13.80 0.58 2.72
N ARG A 215 14.11 1.51 1.79
CA ARG A 215 13.63 2.90 1.84
C ARG A 215 12.11 3.00 1.81
N GLN A 216 11.43 2.18 1.01
CA GLN A 216 9.96 2.11 1.05
C GLN A 216 9.45 1.58 2.39
N GLY A 217 10.12 0.58 2.99
CA GLY A 217 9.79 0.06 4.31
C GLY A 217 9.94 1.12 5.40
N GLU A 218 11.05 1.89 5.37
CA GLU A 218 11.27 3.02 6.27
C GLU A 218 10.25 4.14 6.06
N GLY A 219 9.95 4.51 4.80
CA GLY A 219 8.93 5.49 4.47
C GLY A 219 7.54 5.08 4.97
N LYS A 220 7.14 3.82 4.75
CA LYS A 220 5.88 3.27 5.27
C LYS A 220 5.86 3.21 6.80
N LYS A 221 6.99 2.91 7.43
CA LYS A 221 7.09 2.90 8.90
C LYS A 221 6.83 4.31 9.45
N GLU A 222 7.41 5.33 8.85
CA GLU A 222 7.21 6.71 9.27
C GLU A 222 5.78 7.20 8.96
N GLU A 223 5.22 6.82 7.81
CA GLU A 223 3.82 7.08 7.45
C GLU A 223 2.85 6.43 8.47
N ILE A 224 3.10 5.17 8.86
CA ILE A 224 2.32 4.48 9.87
C ILE A 224 2.41 5.20 11.23
N LYS A 225 3.60 5.65 11.64
CA LYS A 225 3.75 6.42 12.89
C LYS A 225 2.92 7.71 12.84
N VAL A 226 3.10 8.53 11.80
CA VAL A 226 2.35 9.78 11.64
C VAL A 226 0.85 9.53 11.62
N LYS A 227 0.38 8.53 10.86
CA LYS A 227 -1.04 8.16 10.82
C LYS A 227 -1.55 7.66 12.16
N THR A 228 -0.73 6.92 12.91
CA THR A 228 -1.08 6.45 14.26
C THR A 228 -1.20 7.63 15.21
N ASP A 229 -0.25 8.57 15.19
CA ASP A 229 -0.26 9.78 16.03
C ASP A 229 -1.47 10.67 15.72
N VAL A 230 -1.78 10.88 14.43
CA VAL A 230 -2.99 11.60 14.00
C VAL A 230 -4.25 10.91 14.52
N ARG A 231 -4.34 9.59 14.40
CA ARG A 231 -5.50 8.84 14.88
C ARG A 231 -5.62 8.85 16.40
N ILE A 232 -4.51 8.83 17.14
CA ILE A 232 -4.50 9.00 18.60
C ILE A 232 -5.05 10.39 18.95
N TYR A 233 -4.61 11.43 18.23
CA TYR A 233 -5.08 12.79 18.44
C TYR A 233 -6.56 12.96 18.10
N GLU A 234 -7.03 12.41 16.98
CA GLU A 234 -8.45 12.39 16.60
C GLU A 234 -9.30 11.70 17.68
N ASN A 235 -8.88 10.51 18.12
CA ASN A 235 -9.57 9.79 19.20
C ASN A 235 -9.59 10.57 20.52
N GLN A 236 -8.49 11.26 20.87
CA GLN A 236 -8.46 12.13 22.05
C GLN A 236 -9.46 13.29 21.90
N LYS A 237 -9.47 13.95 20.74
CA LYS A 237 -10.43 15.01 20.43
C LYS A 237 -11.88 14.53 20.47
N GLU A 238 -12.17 13.35 19.94
CA GLU A 238 -13.50 12.75 20.00
C GLU A 238 -13.89 12.38 21.43
N ALA A 239 -12.97 11.86 22.24
CA ALA A 239 -13.20 11.59 23.65
C ALA A 239 -13.48 12.88 24.44
N ASP A 240 -12.70 13.94 24.21
CA ASP A 240 -12.92 15.26 24.84
C ASP A 240 -14.28 15.84 24.43
N VAL A 241 -14.65 15.73 23.15
CA VAL A 241 -15.97 16.19 22.67
C VAL A 241 -17.09 15.35 23.28
N ALA A 242 -16.94 14.02 23.35
CA ALA A 242 -17.91 13.14 23.98
C ALA A 242 -18.07 13.44 25.48
N GLU A 243 -16.97 13.76 26.18
CA GLU A 243 -17.00 14.19 27.58
C GLU A 243 -17.76 15.51 27.74
N VAL A 244 -17.46 16.52 26.92
CA VAL A 244 -18.17 17.80 26.93
C VAL A 244 -19.65 17.65 26.59
N VAL A 245 -19.99 16.81 25.60
CA VAL A 245 -21.38 16.51 25.24
C VAL A 245 -22.08 15.78 26.37
N ALA A 246 -21.46 14.78 27.00
CA ALA A 246 -22.04 14.05 28.12
C ALA A 246 -22.27 14.96 29.35
N ILE A 247 -21.34 15.87 29.64
CA ILE A 247 -21.52 16.90 30.68
C ILE A 247 -22.70 17.79 30.32
N ARG A 248 -22.78 18.24 29.05
CA ARG A 248 -23.86 19.12 28.60
C ARG A 248 -25.23 18.45 28.59
N GLU A 249 -25.30 17.17 28.22
CA GLU A 249 -26.50 16.34 28.29
C GLU A 249 -26.94 16.14 29.74
N ALA A 250 -26.00 15.85 30.66
CA ALA A 250 -26.30 15.71 32.08
C ALA A 250 -26.80 17.04 32.71
N GLU A 251 -26.24 18.18 32.30
CA GLU A 251 -26.74 19.51 32.67
C GLU A 251 -28.16 19.75 32.13
N LEU A 252 -28.40 19.50 30.84
CA LEU A 252 -29.71 19.65 30.22
C LEU A 252 -30.75 18.74 30.89
N GLN A 253 -30.38 17.51 31.22
CA GLN A 253 -31.29 16.55 31.84
C GLN A 253 -31.68 17.00 33.25
N ARG A 254 -30.74 17.53 34.04
CA ARG A 254 -31.04 18.18 35.33
C ARG A 254 -31.95 19.40 35.18
N GLU A 255 -31.76 20.19 34.13
CA GLU A 255 -32.61 21.35 33.82
C GLU A 255 -34.02 20.93 33.41
N VAL A 256 -34.16 19.91 32.55
CA VAL A 256 -35.44 19.31 32.16
C VAL A 256 -36.15 18.70 33.35
N GLU A 257 -35.45 17.98 34.23
CA GLU A 257 -36.03 17.45 35.48
C GLU A 257 -36.54 18.57 36.40
N ARG A 258 -35.78 19.67 36.54
CA ARG A 258 -36.24 20.88 37.26
C ARG A 258 -37.47 21.50 36.62
N MET A 259 -37.48 21.66 35.29
CA MET A 259 -38.61 22.24 34.56
C MET A 259 -39.85 21.34 34.61
N ASN A 260 -39.67 20.01 34.54
CA ASN A 260 -40.73 19.02 34.70
C ASN A 260 -41.28 19.02 36.14
N ALA A 261 -40.42 19.14 37.14
CA ALA A 261 -40.84 19.29 38.53
C ALA A 261 -41.62 20.59 38.74
N LEU A 262 -41.13 21.73 38.21
CA LEU A 262 -41.82 23.02 38.27
C LEU A 262 -43.19 22.95 37.58
N THR A 263 -43.26 22.44 36.35
CA THR A 263 -44.53 22.27 35.62
C THR A 263 -45.48 21.29 36.31
N HIS A 264 -44.99 20.22 36.94
CA HIS A 264 -45.83 19.38 37.79
C HIS A 264 -46.35 20.12 39.01
N THR A 265 -45.53 20.91 39.69
CA THR A 265 -45.98 21.73 40.82
C THR A 265 -46.99 22.80 40.40
N GLU A 266 -46.82 23.41 39.22
CA GLU A 266 -47.79 24.36 38.67
C GLU A 266 -49.10 23.68 38.26
N LYS A 267 -49.04 22.50 37.63
CA LYS A 267 -50.24 21.69 37.33
C LYS A 267 -50.97 21.28 38.60
N LEU A 268 -50.26 20.77 39.60
CA LEU A 268 -50.82 20.43 40.91
C LEU A 268 -51.43 21.67 41.58
N ARG A 269 -50.78 22.83 41.49
CA ARG A 269 -51.30 24.09 42.02
C ARG A 269 -52.55 24.54 41.26
N ALA A 270 -52.59 24.41 39.94
CA ALA A 270 -53.77 24.73 39.12
C ALA A 270 -54.92 23.75 39.37
N GLU A 271 -54.65 22.44 39.51
CA GLU A 271 -55.64 21.44 39.88
C GLU A 271 -56.18 21.65 41.29
N LEU A 272 -55.33 21.98 42.27
CA LEU A 272 -55.76 22.29 43.62
C LEU A 272 -56.56 23.59 43.69
N LEU A 273 -56.15 24.64 42.95
CA LEU A 273 -56.92 25.88 42.84
C LEU A 273 -58.25 25.66 42.12
N SER A 274 -58.28 24.83 41.08
CA SER A 274 -59.51 24.45 40.37
C SER A 274 -60.44 23.63 41.27
N LYS A 275 -59.92 22.61 41.97
CA LYS A 275 -60.68 21.83 42.96
C LYS A 275 -61.19 22.71 44.09
N ALA A 276 -60.37 23.63 44.61
CA ALA A 276 -60.78 24.56 45.66
C ALA A 276 -61.85 25.55 45.17
N ASN A 277 -61.75 26.05 43.93
CA ASN A 277 -62.80 26.89 43.33
C ASN A 277 -64.09 26.10 43.09
N VAL A 278 -64.01 24.87 42.59
CA VAL A 278 -65.18 24.01 42.37
C VAL A 278 -65.81 23.59 43.70
N GLU A 279 -65.02 23.25 44.73
CA GLU A 279 -65.54 23.01 46.09
C GLU A 279 -66.16 24.27 46.70
N TYR A 280 -65.56 25.43 46.47
CA TYR A 280 -66.13 26.71 46.90
C TYR A 280 -67.46 26.98 46.19
N GLU A 281 -67.55 26.83 44.86
CA GLU A 281 -68.78 26.99 44.08
C GLU A 281 -69.83 25.94 44.44
N THR A 282 -69.42 24.69 44.70
CA THR A 282 -70.31 23.60 45.13
C THR A 282 -70.86 23.89 46.51
N ARG A 283 -70.03 24.36 47.47
CA ARG A 283 -70.51 24.77 48.80
C ARG A 283 -71.41 26.00 48.75
N VAL A 284 -71.14 26.95 47.83
CA VAL A 284 -72.04 28.08 47.60
C VAL A 284 -73.38 27.60 47.03
N GLN A 285 -73.38 26.64 46.10
CA GLN A 285 -74.61 26.04 45.57
C GLN A 285 -75.34 25.17 46.58
N GLU A 286 -74.65 24.38 47.41
CA GLU A 286 -75.23 23.58 48.49
C GLU A 286 -75.83 24.47 49.57
N ALA A 287 -75.14 25.55 49.97
CA ALA A 287 -75.66 26.56 50.88
C ALA A 287 -76.89 27.28 50.29
N ASN A 288 -76.87 27.60 48.99
CA ASN A 288 -78.03 28.16 48.28
C ASN A 288 -79.18 27.15 48.14
N TRP A 289 -78.88 25.86 47.93
CA TRP A 289 -79.86 24.79 47.89
C TRP A 289 -80.50 24.55 49.25
N GLU A 290 -79.72 24.60 50.33
CA GLU A 290 -80.20 24.55 51.71
C GLU A 290 -81.08 25.75 52.07
N LEU A 291 -80.71 26.97 51.63
CA LEU A 291 -81.53 28.18 51.76
C LEU A 291 -82.86 28.04 50.99
N TYR A 292 -82.82 27.52 49.76
CA TYR A 292 -84.01 27.28 48.94
C TYR A 292 -84.93 26.22 49.55
N LYS A 293 -84.37 25.15 50.14
CA LYS A 293 -85.12 24.11 50.85
C LYS A 293 -85.77 24.65 52.13
N LYS A 294 -85.07 25.51 52.87
CA LYS A 294 -85.61 26.17 54.08
C LYS A 294 -86.66 27.23 53.74
N GLN A 295 -86.53 27.95 52.62
CA GLN A 295 -87.55 28.90 52.13
C GLN A 295 -88.83 28.18 51.65
N ARG A 296 -88.71 27.10 50.86
CA ARG A 296 -89.87 26.29 50.43
C ARG A 296 -90.56 25.57 51.58
N ALA A 297 -89.82 25.15 52.61
CA ALA A 297 -90.42 24.55 53.81
C ALA A 297 -91.20 25.57 54.65
N VAL A 298 -90.77 26.84 54.68
CA VAL A 298 -91.50 27.93 55.36
C VAL A 298 -92.71 28.41 54.53
N GLU A 299 -92.61 28.43 53.20
CA GLU A 299 -93.72 28.81 52.31
C GLU A 299 -94.81 27.72 52.18
N ALA A 300 -94.46 26.43 52.30
CA ALA A 300 -95.44 25.34 52.31
C ALA A 300 -96.25 25.27 53.62
N ILE A 301 -95.66 25.68 54.75
CA ILE A 301 -96.35 25.75 56.05
C ILE A 301 -97.27 26.99 56.13
N GLN A 302 -96.92 28.09 55.44
CA GLN A 302 -97.76 29.30 55.38
C GLN A 302 -98.97 29.22 54.44
N TYR A 303 -99.06 28.22 53.57
CA TYR A 303 -100.18 28.04 52.64
C TYR A 303 -101.25 27.07 53.17
N GLU A 304 -100.90 26.14 54.07
CA GLU A 304 -101.88 25.28 54.78
C GLU A 304 -102.48 25.95 56.03
N GLU A 305 -101.76 26.87 56.69
CA GLU A 305 -102.32 27.69 57.79
C GLU A 305 -103.34 28.74 57.31
N LYS A 306 -103.24 29.20 56.05
CA LYS A 306 -104.12 30.25 55.49
C LYS A 306 -105.45 29.76 54.92
N GLU A 307 -105.62 28.46 54.64
CA GLU A 307 -106.93 27.90 54.26
C GLU A 307 -107.78 27.54 55.50
N ALA A 308 -107.16 27.28 56.65
CA ALA A 308 -107.86 27.02 57.91
C ALA A 308 -108.33 28.30 58.64
N GLU A 309 -107.68 29.45 58.41
CA GLU A 309 -108.09 30.76 58.97
C GLU A 309 -109.15 31.48 58.12
N ALA A 310 -109.28 31.18 56.83
CA ALA A 310 -110.24 31.83 55.93
C ALA A 310 -111.68 31.30 56.01
N GLN A 311 -111.92 30.08 56.50
CA GLN A 311 -113.29 29.61 56.79
C GLN A 311 -113.66 29.69 58.29
N LYS A 312 -112.69 29.75 59.21
CA LYS A 312 -112.94 30.16 60.61
C LYS A 312 -113.50 31.58 60.70
N ALA A 313 -113.12 32.49 59.80
CA ALA A 313 -113.66 33.84 59.72
C ALA A 313 -115.13 33.94 59.21
N ILE A 314 -115.64 32.94 58.48
CA ILE A 314 -117.05 32.86 58.03
C ILE A 314 -117.94 32.24 59.14
N ALA A 315 -117.36 31.39 59.99
CA ALA A 315 -118.02 30.84 61.17
C ALA A 315 -118.02 31.81 62.38
N GLU A 316 -117.00 32.66 62.53
CA GLU A 316 -116.91 33.66 63.61
C GLU A 316 -117.79 34.90 63.36
N ALA A 317 -118.01 35.28 62.10
CA ALA A 317 -118.98 36.32 61.73
C ALA A 317 -120.45 35.88 61.93
N SER A 318 -120.73 34.58 61.80
CA SER A 318 -122.07 34.00 62.06
C SER A 318 -122.32 33.71 63.54
N PHE A 319 -121.27 33.52 64.35
CA PHE A 319 -121.36 33.39 65.81
C PHE A 319 -121.60 34.74 66.51
N TYR A 320 -120.93 35.83 66.09
CA TYR A 320 -121.10 37.17 66.68
C TYR A 320 -122.46 37.80 66.35
N ALA A 321 -123.02 37.54 65.15
CA ALA A 321 -124.37 37.96 64.78
C ALA A 321 -125.47 37.20 65.55
N ARG A 322 -125.28 35.89 65.81
CA ARG A 322 -126.19 35.08 66.63
C ARG A 322 -126.05 35.37 68.12
N GLN A 323 -124.88 35.80 68.60
CA GLN A 323 -124.64 36.19 70.00
C GLN A 323 -125.26 37.54 70.36
N GLN A 324 -125.33 38.51 69.42
CA GLN A 324 -126.03 39.79 69.60
C GLN A 324 -127.56 39.64 69.55
N VAL A 325 -128.08 38.75 68.70
CA VAL A 325 -129.52 38.43 68.61
C VAL A 325 -129.98 37.56 69.80
N ALA A 326 -129.19 36.58 70.22
CA ALA A 326 -129.50 35.74 71.37
C ALA A 326 -129.39 36.49 72.71
N ASN A 327 -128.50 37.48 72.86
CA ASN A 327 -128.43 38.31 74.07
C ASN A 327 -129.55 39.36 74.16
N ALA A 328 -130.12 39.79 73.04
CA ALA A 328 -131.33 40.63 73.01
C ALA A 328 -132.60 39.81 73.34
N GLU A 329 -132.69 38.56 72.88
CA GLU A 329 -133.78 37.64 73.26
C GLU A 329 -133.67 37.12 74.70
N LEU A 330 -132.46 36.91 75.24
CA LEU A 330 -132.26 36.54 76.65
C LEU A 330 -132.66 37.66 77.62
N TYR A 331 -132.58 38.93 77.20
CA TYR A 331 -133.05 40.08 77.99
C TYR A 331 -134.58 40.27 77.90
N ALA A 332 -135.19 39.97 76.75
CA ALA A 332 -136.66 39.97 76.58
C ALA A 332 -137.33 38.80 77.32
N LYS A 333 -136.81 37.57 77.19
CA LYS A 333 -137.35 36.37 77.83
C LYS A 333 -137.18 36.34 79.34
N LYS A 334 -136.19 37.04 79.89
CA LYS A 334 -135.97 37.20 81.35
C LYS A 334 -136.93 38.21 81.98
N LYS A 335 -137.45 39.17 81.19
CA LYS A 335 -138.55 40.09 81.57
C LYS A 335 -139.95 39.51 81.33
N GLU A 336 -140.11 38.62 80.34
CA GLU A 336 -141.36 37.84 80.14
C GLU A 336 -141.53 36.71 81.18
N ALA A 337 -140.44 36.13 81.68
CA ALA A 337 -140.45 35.14 82.76
C ALA A 337 -140.85 35.75 84.12
N GLU A 338 -140.58 37.04 84.36
CA GLU A 338 -141.10 37.78 85.52
C GLU A 338 -142.63 38.04 85.40
N GLY A 339 -143.17 38.19 84.19
CA GLY A 339 -144.60 38.37 83.93
C GLY A 339 -145.44 37.09 84.06
N THR A 340 -144.85 35.94 83.80
CA THR A 340 -145.49 34.62 83.98
C THR A 340 -145.49 34.14 85.44
N MET A 341 -144.69 34.76 86.30
CA MET A 341 -144.75 34.57 87.76
C MET A 341 -146.01 35.23 88.38
N VAL A 342 -146.52 36.31 87.76
CA VAL A 342 -147.73 37.02 88.22
C VAL A 342 -149.01 36.31 87.77
N LEU A 343 -148.99 35.63 86.62
CA LEU A 343 -150.15 34.85 86.14
C LEU A 343 -150.37 33.52 86.89
N ALA A 344 -149.32 32.96 87.49
CA ALA A 344 -149.45 31.81 88.40
C ALA A 344 -150.11 32.19 89.74
N GLN A 345 -149.94 33.43 90.22
CA GLN A 345 -150.66 33.94 91.39
C GLN A 345 -152.16 34.18 91.11
N VAL A 346 -152.53 34.49 89.86
CA VAL A 346 -153.93 34.65 89.45
C VAL A 346 -154.70 33.32 89.46
N GLN A 347 -154.04 32.19 89.17
CA GLN A 347 -154.68 30.87 89.34
C GLN A 347 -155.02 30.57 90.82
N GLY A 348 -154.22 31.07 91.78
CA GLY A 348 -154.51 30.96 93.21
C GLY A 348 -155.69 31.82 93.67
N VAL A 349 -155.77 33.07 93.18
CA VAL A 349 -156.86 34.00 93.51
C VAL A 349 -158.19 33.57 92.87
N TYR A 350 -158.15 33.04 91.65
CA TYR A 350 -159.33 32.57 90.91
C TYR A 350 -159.97 31.31 91.54
N LEU A 351 -159.16 30.36 92.01
CA LEU A 351 -159.65 29.19 92.77
C LEU A 351 -160.24 29.60 94.12
N GLN A 352 -159.68 30.63 94.76
CA GLN A 352 -160.18 31.14 96.03
C GLN A 352 -161.51 31.89 95.87
N THR A 353 -161.67 32.69 94.81
CA THR A 353 -162.95 33.36 94.50
C THR A 353 -164.05 32.39 94.09
N LEU A 354 -163.73 31.32 93.36
CA LEU A 354 -164.70 30.28 93.00
C LEU A 354 -165.15 29.46 94.22
N LEU A 355 -164.24 29.22 95.18
CA LEU A 355 -164.57 28.53 96.43
C LEU A 355 -165.45 29.41 97.35
N GLU A 356 -165.21 30.72 97.37
CA GLU A 356 -166.03 31.71 98.11
C GLU A 356 -167.41 31.92 97.48
N ALA A 357 -167.51 32.03 96.15
CA ALA A 357 -168.78 32.21 95.44
C ALA A 357 -169.70 30.96 95.53
N LEU A 358 -169.13 29.78 95.74
CA LEU A 358 -169.85 28.51 95.91
C LEU A 358 -170.05 28.10 97.38
N GLY A 359 -169.79 29.01 98.34
CA GLY A 359 -170.07 28.79 99.76
C GLY A 359 -169.32 27.61 100.39
N GLY A 360 -168.15 27.23 99.84
CA GLY A 360 -167.32 26.15 100.38
C GLY A 360 -167.67 24.72 99.94
N ASN A 361 -168.51 24.53 98.92
CA ASN A 361 -168.86 23.18 98.45
C ASN A 361 -167.83 22.60 97.43
N TYR A 362 -166.97 21.71 97.92
CA TYR A 362 -165.85 21.11 97.18
C TYR A 362 -166.27 20.20 96.01
N SER A 363 -167.46 19.58 96.07
CA SER A 363 -167.93 18.64 95.03
C SER A 363 -168.30 19.38 93.73
N ALA A 364 -168.96 20.54 93.84
CA ALA A 364 -169.40 21.32 92.67
C ALA A 364 -168.23 21.95 91.90
N LEU A 365 -167.17 22.38 92.59
CA LEU A 365 -165.95 22.91 91.97
C LEU A 365 -165.17 21.80 91.23
N ARG A 366 -165.04 20.62 91.84
CA ARG A 366 -164.34 19.47 91.25
C ARG A 366 -164.99 19.02 89.95
N ASP A 367 -166.32 18.91 89.93
CA ASP A 367 -167.05 18.45 88.73
C ASP A 367 -166.97 19.49 87.60
N TYR A 368 -167.08 20.78 87.93
CA TYR A 368 -166.87 21.87 86.99
C TYR A 368 -165.45 21.85 86.38
N MET A 369 -164.41 21.55 87.17
CA MET A 369 -163.03 21.44 86.67
C MET A 369 -162.76 20.14 85.90
N MET A 370 -163.30 19.00 86.33
CA MET A 370 -163.11 17.70 85.67
C MET A 370 -163.77 17.63 84.29
N ILE A 371 -164.91 18.30 84.09
CA ILE A 371 -165.58 18.39 82.79
C ILE A 371 -164.82 19.35 81.87
N ASN A 372 -164.51 20.55 82.36
CA ASN A 372 -163.90 21.60 81.54
C ASN A 372 -162.45 21.25 81.13
N GLY A 373 -161.77 20.37 81.88
CA GLY A 373 -160.40 19.93 81.61
C GLY A 373 -160.23 18.64 80.79
N GLY A 374 -161.30 17.90 80.47
CA GLY A 374 -161.25 16.76 79.52
C GLY A 374 -160.47 15.50 79.96
N ILE A 375 -160.09 15.38 81.24
CA ILE A 375 -159.15 14.37 81.75
C ILE A 375 -159.64 12.92 81.58
N ILE A 376 -160.96 12.70 81.56
CA ILE A 376 -161.56 11.36 81.49
C ILE A 376 -161.25 10.65 80.16
N GLN A 377 -160.93 11.38 79.08
CA GLN A 377 -160.65 10.77 77.76
C GLN A 377 -159.20 10.30 77.55
N GLN A 378 -158.23 10.84 78.29
CA GLN A 378 -156.81 10.56 78.03
C GLN A 378 -156.31 9.24 78.65
N LEU A 379 -156.85 8.84 79.80
CA LEU A 379 -156.42 7.63 80.53
C LEU A 379 -156.75 6.32 79.78
N ALA A 380 -157.79 6.30 78.95
CA ALA A 380 -158.23 5.10 78.25
C ALA A 380 -157.34 4.68 77.07
N LYS A 381 -156.53 5.58 76.48
CA LYS A 381 -155.79 5.29 75.23
C LYS A 381 -154.39 4.70 75.43
N MET A 382 -153.74 5.00 76.55
CA MET A 382 -152.34 4.60 76.77
C MET A 382 -152.14 3.09 76.99
N GLU A 383 -153.15 2.38 77.48
CA GLU A 383 -153.03 0.92 77.68
C GLU A 383 -153.04 0.12 76.37
N ILE A 384 -153.52 0.70 75.26
CA ILE A 384 -153.88 -0.09 74.08
C ILE A 384 -152.68 -0.52 73.21
N VAL A 385 -151.64 0.29 72.99
CA VAL A 385 -150.70 0.01 71.86
C VAL A 385 -149.41 -0.70 72.28
N LYS A 386 -149.21 -0.88 73.60
CA LYS A 386 -148.18 -1.76 74.19
C LYS A 386 -148.20 -3.19 73.60
N ALA A 387 -149.31 -3.60 72.97
CA ALA A 387 -149.52 -4.86 72.28
C ALA A 387 -148.79 -5.04 70.92
N TYR A 388 -148.21 -3.99 70.32
CA TYR A 388 -147.64 -4.10 68.96
C TYR A 388 -146.19 -4.63 68.90
N LEU A 389 -145.46 -4.68 70.03
CA LEU A 389 -144.01 -4.97 70.08
C LEU A 389 -143.60 -6.45 69.97
N GLU A 390 -144.51 -7.43 70.00
CA GLU A 390 -144.12 -8.85 70.06
C GLU A 390 -144.16 -9.60 68.71
N ARG A 391 -144.66 -8.98 67.64
CA ARG A 391 -145.16 -9.76 66.48
C ARG A 391 -144.28 -9.79 65.23
N GLU A 392 -143.24 -8.98 65.11
CA GLU A 392 -142.47 -8.89 63.87
C GLU A 392 -140.97 -9.04 64.10
N ARG A 393 -140.27 -10.06 63.58
CA ARG A 393 -140.71 -11.29 62.90
C ARG A 393 -139.47 -12.16 62.70
N PHE A 394 -139.65 -13.44 63.00
CA PHE A 394 -138.81 -14.59 62.71
C PHE A 394 -138.32 -14.68 61.23
N GLY A 395 -137.11 -15.23 61.04
CA GLY A 395 -136.63 -15.82 59.77
C GLY A 395 -135.11 -15.71 59.58
N LYS A 396 -134.26 -16.03 60.56
CA LYS A 396 -133.63 -17.35 60.89
C LYS A 396 -132.81 -18.03 59.76
N ILE A 397 -131.49 -18.01 60.03
CA ILE A 397 -130.40 -19.01 59.85
C ILE A 397 -130.01 -19.41 58.43
#